data_AF-W8YYR9-F1
#
_entry.id   AF-W8YYR9-F1
#
_cell.length_a   1.000
_cell.length_b   1.000
_cell.length_c   1.000
_cell.angle_alpha   90.00
_cell.angle_beta   90.00
_cell.angle_gamma   90.00
#
_symmetry.space_group_name_H-M   'P 1'
#
loop_
_entity.id
_entity.type
_entity.pdbx_description
1 polymer ?
#
loop_
_entity_poly.entity_id
_entity_poly.type
_entity_poly.pdbx_seq_one_letter_code
_entity_poly.pdbx_strand_id
1 'polypeptide(L)'
;RNAALGAFRDYDFASWQPDAVVVNLGTNDGGAFYSPEWKDEETGKIYKQRLNEDGTFNEEDLKAFEAAAESFLSTIRSCNPDAYIVWAYGMLGTPMMPAIYRAVDAYIKRSGDRKVSVFQLPAMTEETTGARSHPGAAAHEQAARELAAYLRGRLQP
;
A
#
# COMPACT_ATOMS: atom_id res chain seq x y z
N ARG A 1 -3.75 26.11 14.20
CA ARG A 1 -4.45 25.12 15.07
C ARG A 1 -3.71 23.79 15.12
N ASN A 2 -3.50 23.08 13.99
CA ASN A 2 -2.84 21.75 13.97
C ASN A 2 -1.40 21.75 14.51
N ALA A 3 -0.60 22.76 14.15
CA ALA A 3 0.77 22.90 14.68
C ALA A 3 0.80 23.04 16.20
N ALA A 4 -0.12 23.82 16.78
CA ALA A 4 -0.23 24.00 18.22
C ALA A 4 -0.66 22.73 18.96
N LEU A 5 -1.41 21.84 18.28
CA LEU A 5 -1.77 20.51 18.78
C LEU A 5 -0.65 19.47 18.59
N GLY A 6 0.49 19.86 18.00
CA GLY A 6 1.66 19.00 17.85
C GLY A 6 1.68 18.09 16.61
N ALA A 7 0.74 18.24 15.67
CA ALA A 7 0.60 17.33 14.51
C ALA A 7 1.80 17.29 13.54
N PHE A 8 2.73 18.26 13.63
CA PHE A 8 3.95 18.32 12.83
C PHE A 8 5.21 17.90 13.60
N ARG A 9 5.07 17.43 14.84
CA ARG A 9 6.18 16.85 15.59
C ARG A 9 6.39 15.41 15.12
N ASP A 10 7.62 14.96 15.17
CA ASP A 10 7.93 13.55 14.94
C ASP A 10 7.16 12.68 15.94
N TYR A 11 6.61 11.58 15.44
CA TYR A 11 5.93 10.61 16.28
C TYR A 11 6.96 9.78 17.05
N ASP A 12 6.74 9.62 18.36
CA ASP A 12 7.55 8.71 19.18
C ASP A 12 7.09 7.27 18.94
N PHE A 13 7.72 6.61 17.96
CA PHE A 13 7.43 5.20 17.65
C PHE A 13 7.79 4.25 18.80
N ALA A 14 8.71 4.61 19.70
CA ALA A 14 9.04 3.77 20.85
C ALA A 14 7.88 3.71 21.87
N SER A 15 7.03 4.73 21.91
CA SER A 15 5.87 4.78 22.83
C SER A 15 4.82 3.69 22.54
N TRP A 16 4.74 3.18 21.31
CA TRP A 16 3.82 2.11 20.93
C TRP A 16 4.38 1.31 19.74
N GLN A 17 4.66 0.02 19.96
CA GLN A 17 5.18 -0.90 18.95
C GLN A 17 4.13 -1.95 18.59
N PRO A 18 3.73 -2.06 17.31
CA PRO A 18 2.75 -3.06 16.88
C PRO A 18 3.36 -4.45 16.72
N ASP A 19 2.54 -5.49 16.93
CA ASP A 19 2.87 -6.85 16.48
C ASP A 19 2.86 -6.96 14.95
N ALA A 20 1.98 -6.21 14.28
CA ALA A 20 1.90 -6.16 12.82
C ALA A 20 1.57 -4.77 12.28
N VAL A 21 2.14 -4.46 11.11
CA VAL A 21 1.80 -3.28 10.30
C VAL A 21 1.12 -3.74 9.03
N VAL A 22 -0.11 -3.29 8.80
CA VAL A 22 -0.88 -3.59 7.59
C VAL A 22 -0.83 -2.41 6.63
N VAL A 23 -0.20 -2.60 5.47
CA VAL A 23 -0.14 -1.61 4.40
C VAL A 23 -1.20 -1.94 3.35
N ASN A 24 -2.21 -1.09 3.21
CA ASN A 24 -3.24 -1.22 2.17
C ASN A 24 -3.18 -0.01 1.22
N LEU A 25 -2.15 -0.01 0.37
CA LEU A 25 -1.84 1.04 -0.60
C LEU A 25 -1.59 0.43 -1.98
N GLY A 26 -1.72 1.25 -3.03
CA GLY A 26 -1.53 0.85 -4.43
C GLY A 26 -2.74 1.09 -5.33
N THR A 27 -3.96 1.19 -4.79
CA THR A 27 -5.17 1.38 -5.62
C THR A 27 -5.12 2.70 -6.38
N ASN A 28 -4.75 3.78 -5.70
CA ASN A 28 -4.69 5.11 -6.31
C ASN A 28 -3.49 5.26 -7.26
N ASP A 29 -2.38 4.58 -6.97
CA ASP A 29 -1.23 4.51 -7.87
C ASP A 29 -1.63 3.87 -9.20
N GLY A 30 -2.36 2.75 -9.16
CA GLY A 30 -2.95 2.14 -10.36
C GLY A 30 -3.96 3.06 -11.06
N GLY A 31 -4.79 3.79 -10.30
CA GLY A 31 -5.75 4.75 -10.84
C GLY A 31 -5.10 5.96 -11.53
N ALA A 32 -3.91 6.37 -11.09
CA ALA A 32 -3.20 7.52 -11.64
C ALA A 32 -2.72 7.29 -13.09
N PHE A 33 -2.49 6.03 -13.50
CA PHE A 33 -2.21 5.69 -14.91
C PHE A 33 -3.33 6.11 -15.85
N TYR A 34 -4.58 6.10 -15.37
CA TYR A 34 -5.77 6.46 -16.15
C TYR A 34 -6.23 7.90 -15.94
N SER A 35 -5.65 8.61 -14.97
CA SER A 35 -6.02 9.98 -14.64
C SER A 35 -5.30 10.99 -15.55
N PRO A 36 -5.83 12.19 -15.82
CA PRO A 36 -5.10 13.25 -16.51
C PRO A 36 -3.79 13.61 -15.80
N GLU A 37 -2.90 14.29 -16.50
CA GLU A 37 -1.70 14.86 -15.87
C GLU A 37 -2.09 15.90 -14.80
N TRP A 38 -1.28 15.97 -13.75
CA TRP A 38 -1.41 16.99 -12.72
C TRP A 38 -0.25 17.97 -12.82
N LYS A 39 -0.57 19.27 -12.75
CA LYS A 39 0.42 20.34 -12.74
C LYS A 39 0.50 20.94 -11.34
N ASP A 40 1.70 20.92 -10.78
CA ASP A 40 2.03 21.65 -9.57
C ASP A 40 1.92 23.15 -9.84
N GLU A 41 1.03 23.83 -9.13
CA GLU A 41 0.78 25.27 -9.31
C GLU A 41 1.94 26.14 -8.83
N GLU A 42 2.72 25.67 -7.85
CA GLU A 42 3.83 26.42 -7.27
C GLU A 42 5.08 26.30 -8.15
N THR A 43 5.42 25.07 -8.57
CA THR A 43 6.66 24.83 -9.32
C THR A 43 6.44 24.79 -10.84
N GLY A 44 5.19 24.70 -11.30
CA GLY A 44 4.82 24.50 -12.70
C GLY A 44 5.14 23.11 -13.26
N LYS A 45 5.60 22.17 -12.43
CA LYS A 45 6.02 20.84 -12.85
C LYS A 45 4.81 19.95 -13.13
N ILE A 46 4.89 19.15 -14.18
CA ILE A 46 3.83 18.22 -14.59
C ILE A 46 4.19 16.80 -14.12
N TYR A 47 3.19 16.09 -13.61
CA TYR A 47 3.28 14.72 -13.13
C TYR A 47 2.21 13.86 -13.82
N LYS A 48 2.64 12.73 -14.38
CA LYS A 48 1.76 11.77 -15.05
C LYS A 48 2.36 10.36 -14.97
N GLN A 49 1.58 9.41 -14.46
CA GLN A 49 1.84 7.98 -14.68
C GLN A 49 1.26 7.60 -16.04
N ARG A 50 2.08 7.04 -16.93
CA ARG A 50 1.80 6.91 -18.36
C ARG A 50 1.38 5.49 -18.71
N LEU A 51 0.42 5.39 -19.63
CA LEU A 51 0.16 4.15 -20.36
C LEU A 51 0.99 4.15 -21.64
N ASN A 52 1.43 2.98 -22.06
CA ASN A 52 1.99 2.76 -23.39
C ASN A 52 0.84 2.72 -24.42
N GLU A 53 1.17 2.74 -25.71
CA GLU A 53 0.17 2.72 -26.80
C GLU A 53 -0.72 1.47 -26.78
N ASP A 54 -0.20 0.35 -26.28
CA ASP A 54 -0.94 -0.92 -26.13
C ASP A 54 -1.80 -0.99 -24.87
N GLY A 55 -1.85 0.10 -24.08
CA GLY A 55 -2.61 0.18 -22.83
C GLY A 55 -1.92 -0.45 -21.62
N THR A 56 -0.70 -0.98 -21.77
CA THR A 56 0.10 -1.45 -20.63
C THR A 56 0.70 -0.28 -19.85
N PHE A 57 1.07 -0.54 -18.59
CA PHE A 57 1.71 0.49 -17.76
C PHE A 57 3.13 0.77 -18.25
N ASN A 58 3.49 2.05 -18.29
CA ASN A 58 4.86 2.45 -18.58
C ASN A 58 5.82 1.89 -17.51
N GLU A 59 6.93 1.31 -17.95
CA GLU A 59 7.86 0.59 -17.08
C GLU A 59 8.62 1.52 -16.13
N GLU A 60 8.96 2.74 -16.55
CA GLU A 60 9.65 3.71 -15.69
C GLU A 60 8.75 4.16 -14.54
N ASP A 61 7.48 4.43 -14.84
CA ASP A 61 6.51 4.88 -13.84
C ASP A 61 6.18 3.75 -12.85
N LEU A 62 6.10 2.50 -13.34
CA LEU A 62 6.01 1.32 -12.48
C LEU A 62 7.23 1.17 -11.57
N LYS A 63 8.45 1.35 -12.10
CA LYS A 63 9.69 1.29 -11.30
C LYS A 63 9.73 2.39 -10.24
N ALA A 64 9.19 3.57 -10.52
CA ALA A 64 9.07 4.63 -9.53
C ALA A 64 8.14 4.22 -8.37
N PHE A 65 7.00 3.58 -8.65
CA PHE A 65 6.13 3.01 -7.63
C PHE A 65 6.85 1.91 -6.82
N GLU A 66 7.55 0.99 -7.49
CA GLU A 66 8.28 -0.10 -6.82
C GLU A 66 9.36 0.42 -5.87
N ALA A 67 10.13 1.41 -6.31
CA ALA A 67 11.16 2.06 -5.49
C ALA A 67 10.54 2.78 -4.28
N ALA A 68 9.40 3.47 -4.48
CA ALA A 68 8.68 4.13 -3.40
C ALA A 68 8.16 3.10 -2.37
N ALA A 69 7.59 1.98 -2.84
CA ALA A 69 7.13 0.89 -1.98
C ALA A 69 8.28 0.26 -1.16
N GLU A 70 9.42 -0.02 -1.79
CA GLU A 70 10.62 -0.53 -1.09
C GLU A 70 11.15 0.47 -0.05
N SER A 71 11.19 1.76 -0.39
CA SER A 71 11.59 2.82 0.53
C SER A 71 10.63 2.92 1.72
N PHE A 72 9.33 2.77 1.47
CA PHE A 72 8.32 2.81 2.52
C PHE A 72 8.43 1.60 3.46
N LEU A 73 8.66 0.39 2.94
CA LEU A 73 8.96 -0.79 3.77
C LEU A 73 10.19 -0.56 4.66
N SER A 74 11.23 0.07 4.11
CA SER A 74 12.43 0.42 4.87
C SER A 74 12.13 1.40 6.00
N THR A 75 11.23 2.36 5.75
CA THR A 75 10.76 3.33 6.75
C THR A 75 9.92 2.65 7.83
N ILE A 76 9.00 1.76 7.46
CA ILE A 76 8.19 1.02 8.43
C ILE A 76 9.10 0.19 9.34
N ARG A 77 10.09 -0.52 8.76
CA ARG A 77 11.02 -1.35 9.52
C ARG A 77 11.90 -0.54 10.47
N SER A 78 12.38 0.64 10.08
CA SER A 78 13.20 1.48 10.97
C SER A 78 12.40 1.99 12.17
N CYS A 79 11.11 2.28 11.98
CA CYS A 79 10.20 2.71 13.03
C CYS A 79 9.64 1.55 13.88
N ASN A 80 9.56 0.34 13.32
CA ASN A 80 8.92 -0.83 13.92
C ASN A 80 9.82 -2.08 13.75
N PRO A 81 10.93 -2.17 14.51
CA PRO A 81 11.97 -3.19 14.29
C PRO A 81 11.44 -4.63 14.34
N ASP A 82 10.46 -4.94 15.20
CA ASP A 82 10.01 -6.30 15.43
C ASP A 82 8.69 -6.68 14.73
N ALA A 83 7.95 -5.70 14.22
CA ALA A 83 6.62 -5.89 13.67
C ALA A 83 6.64 -6.80 12.43
N TYR A 84 5.57 -7.57 12.26
CA TYR A 84 5.29 -8.25 11.00
C TYR A 84 4.64 -7.29 10.01
N ILE A 85 5.27 -7.03 8.86
CA ILE A 85 4.73 -6.13 7.85
C ILE A 85 3.96 -6.95 6.81
N VAL A 86 2.69 -6.63 6.59
CA VAL A 86 1.89 -7.23 5.52
C VAL A 86 1.38 -6.16 4.58
N TRP A 87 1.72 -6.29 3.29
CA TRP A 87 1.09 -5.50 2.24
C TRP A 87 -0.21 -6.18 1.82
N ALA A 88 -1.33 -5.69 2.34
CA ALA A 88 -2.67 -6.23 2.13
C ALA A 88 -3.40 -5.41 1.06
N TYR A 89 -3.60 -5.96 -0.15
CA TYR A 89 -4.12 -5.22 -1.30
C TYR A 89 -5.11 -6.08 -2.11
N GLY A 90 -6.17 -5.48 -2.67
CA GLY A 90 -7.06 -6.20 -3.61
C GLY A 90 -8.55 -5.87 -3.57
N MET A 91 -9.03 -5.15 -2.54
CA MET A 91 -10.48 -4.88 -2.39
C MET A 91 -11.08 -4.10 -3.56
N LEU A 92 -10.28 -3.30 -4.25
CA LEU A 92 -10.68 -2.53 -5.45
C LEU A 92 -9.86 -2.98 -6.67
N GLY A 93 -9.74 -4.30 -6.85
CA GLY A 93 -8.98 -4.92 -7.93
C GLY A 93 -7.48 -5.03 -7.62
N THR A 94 -6.77 -5.71 -8.53
CA THR A 94 -5.37 -6.10 -8.33
C THR A 94 -4.37 -5.62 -9.41
N PRO A 95 -4.58 -4.52 -10.17
CA PRO A 95 -3.68 -4.14 -11.26
C PRO A 95 -2.24 -3.87 -10.78
N MET A 96 -2.05 -3.34 -9.56
CA MET A 96 -0.72 -3.07 -9.00
C MET A 96 -0.10 -4.28 -8.29
N MET A 97 -0.80 -5.40 -8.18
CA MET A 97 -0.33 -6.58 -7.44
C MET A 97 1.03 -7.10 -7.94
N PRO A 98 1.29 -7.22 -9.27
CA PRO A 98 2.61 -7.63 -9.76
C PRO A 98 3.74 -6.68 -9.34
N ALA A 99 3.50 -5.37 -9.33
CA ALA A 99 4.49 -4.38 -8.91
C ALA A 99 4.73 -4.42 -7.40
N ILE A 100 3.67 -4.61 -6.59
CA ILE A 100 3.76 -4.81 -5.14
C ILE A 100 4.62 -6.03 -4.82
N TYR A 101 4.39 -7.18 -5.49
CA TYR A 101 5.24 -8.36 -5.30
C TYR A 101 6.70 -8.10 -5.66
N ARG A 102 6.98 -7.43 -6.79
CA ARG A 102 8.35 -7.08 -7.19
C ARG A 102 9.04 -6.19 -6.13
N ALA A 103 8.36 -5.18 -5.63
CA ALA A 103 8.90 -4.28 -4.61
C ALA A 103 9.17 -4.99 -3.28
N VAL A 104 8.23 -5.81 -2.81
CA VAL A 104 8.38 -6.58 -1.57
C VAL A 104 9.51 -7.62 -1.73
N ASP A 105 9.59 -8.32 -2.86
CA ASP A 105 10.66 -9.28 -3.13
C ASP A 105 12.02 -8.60 -3.20
N ALA A 106 12.12 -7.43 -3.84
CA ALA A 106 13.34 -6.64 -3.91
C ALA A 106 13.81 -6.22 -2.50
N TYR A 107 12.88 -5.69 -1.69
CA TYR A 107 13.13 -5.35 -0.30
C TYR A 107 13.65 -6.56 0.51
N ILE A 108 12.97 -7.70 0.42
CA ILE A 108 13.35 -8.93 1.15
C ILE A 108 14.74 -9.41 0.70
N LYS A 109 15.01 -9.44 -0.61
CA LYS A 109 16.32 -9.85 -1.15
C LYS A 109 17.44 -8.94 -0.68
N ARG A 110 17.21 -7.63 -0.63
CA ARG A 110 18.22 -6.64 -0.22
C ARG A 110 18.47 -6.63 1.28
N SER A 111 17.42 -6.72 2.09
CA SER A 111 17.49 -6.56 3.55
C SER A 111 17.70 -7.88 4.30
N GLY A 112 17.30 -9.01 3.71
CA GLY A 112 17.19 -10.29 4.40
C GLY A 112 15.99 -10.39 5.36
N ASP A 113 15.11 -9.39 5.39
CA ASP A 113 13.96 -9.35 6.29
C ASP A 113 12.96 -10.47 5.97
N ARG A 114 12.66 -11.31 6.97
CA ARG A 114 11.73 -12.45 6.87
C ARG A 114 10.34 -12.15 7.44
N LYS A 115 10.16 -10.98 8.06
CA LYS A 115 8.89 -10.54 8.67
C LYS A 115 8.12 -9.58 7.75
N VAL A 116 8.18 -9.83 6.44
CA VAL A 116 7.42 -9.08 5.43
C VAL A 116 6.73 -10.04 4.48
N SER A 117 5.49 -9.75 4.11
CA SER A 117 4.75 -10.51 3.10
C SER A 117 3.72 -9.67 2.36
N VAL A 118 3.18 -10.24 1.28
CA VAL A 118 2.00 -9.73 0.58
C VAL A 118 0.81 -10.61 0.92
N PHE A 119 -0.36 -10.00 1.09
CA PHE A 119 -1.64 -10.67 1.24
C PHE A 119 -2.64 -10.09 0.25
N GLN A 120 -3.23 -10.93 -0.58
CA GLN A 120 -4.29 -10.48 -1.49
C GLN A 120 -5.62 -10.43 -0.74
N LEU A 121 -6.16 -9.23 -0.57
CA LEU A 121 -7.50 -9.04 -0.03
C LEU A 121 -8.56 -9.49 -1.04
N PRO A 122 -9.70 -10.01 -0.57
CA PRO A 122 -10.82 -10.35 -1.44
C PRO A 122 -11.35 -9.08 -2.12
N ALA A 123 -11.62 -9.19 -3.41
CA ALA A 123 -12.19 -8.09 -4.19
C ALA A 123 -13.64 -7.82 -3.77
N MET A 124 -14.02 -6.56 -3.74
CA MET A 124 -15.42 -6.14 -3.68
C MET A 124 -16.17 -6.67 -4.91
N THR A 125 -17.41 -7.11 -4.69
CA THR A 125 -18.38 -7.47 -5.73
C THR A 125 -19.41 -6.37 -5.92
N GLU A 126 -20.25 -6.47 -6.95
CA GLU A 126 -21.37 -5.55 -7.16
C GLU A 126 -22.33 -5.54 -5.96
N GLU A 127 -22.61 -6.71 -5.37
CA GLU A 127 -23.52 -6.84 -4.21
C GLU A 127 -22.93 -6.26 -2.92
N THR A 128 -21.61 -6.19 -2.83
CA THR A 128 -20.90 -5.70 -1.64
C THR A 128 -20.38 -4.27 -1.81
N THR A 129 -20.76 -3.60 -2.91
CA THR A 129 -20.43 -2.22 -3.20
C THR A 129 -21.19 -1.25 -2.30
N GLY A 130 -20.48 -0.25 -1.78
CA GLY A 130 -21.01 0.86 -1.00
C GLY A 130 -21.10 2.15 -1.81
N ALA A 131 -21.03 3.29 -1.13
CA ALA A 131 -21.08 4.59 -1.79
C ALA A 131 -19.84 4.83 -2.68
N ARG A 132 -20.02 5.60 -3.77
CA ARG A 132 -18.94 6.02 -4.68
C ARG A 132 -18.14 4.86 -5.28
N SER A 133 -18.78 3.70 -5.49
CA SER A 133 -18.11 2.50 -6.01
C SER A 133 -16.92 2.03 -5.15
N HIS A 134 -17.01 2.23 -3.83
CA HIS A 134 -16.03 1.75 -2.84
C HIS A 134 -16.59 0.56 -2.05
N PRO A 135 -15.73 -0.23 -1.38
CA PRO A 135 -16.17 -1.36 -0.58
C PRO A 135 -17.21 -0.97 0.47
N GLY A 136 -18.36 -1.64 0.44
CA GLY A 136 -19.39 -1.53 1.46
C GLY A 136 -19.05 -2.31 2.72
N ALA A 137 -19.93 -2.25 3.72
CA ALA A 137 -19.73 -2.92 5.01
C ALA A 137 -19.48 -4.44 4.86
N ALA A 138 -20.22 -5.12 3.98
CA ALA A 138 -20.06 -6.55 3.73
C ALA A 138 -18.69 -6.91 3.12
N ALA A 139 -18.18 -6.10 2.18
CA ALA A 139 -16.84 -6.28 1.62
C ALA A 139 -15.76 -6.09 2.69
N HIS A 140 -15.91 -5.07 3.54
CA HIS A 140 -15.01 -4.84 4.67
C HIS A 140 -15.02 -5.99 5.69
N GLU A 141 -16.20 -6.53 6.02
CA GLU A 141 -16.33 -7.67 6.92
C GLU A 141 -15.61 -8.91 6.37
N GLN A 142 -15.78 -9.20 5.08
CA GLN A 142 -15.08 -10.31 4.43
C GLN A 142 -13.55 -10.11 4.46
N ALA A 143 -13.07 -8.93 4.05
CA ALA A 143 -11.65 -8.61 4.05
C ALA A 143 -11.05 -8.70 5.47
N ALA A 144 -11.77 -8.21 6.48
CA ALA A 144 -11.35 -8.31 7.88
C ALA A 144 -11.27 -9.76 8.36
N ARG A 145 -12.25 -10.60 8.02
CA ARG A 145 -12.26 -12.03 8.37
C ARG A 145 -11.05 -12.76 7.78
N GLU A 146 -10.76 -12.55 6.50
CA GLU A 146 -9.66 -13.23 5.81
C GLU A 146 -8.29 -12.74 6.30
N LEU A 147 -8.11 -11.42 6.45
CA LEU A 147 -6.86 -10.86 6.97
C LEU A 147 -6.61 -11.26 8.44
N ALA A 148 -7.65 -11.29 9.27
CA ALA A 148 -7.51 -11.75 10.66
C ALA A 148 -7.10 -13.23 10.73
N ALA A 149 -7.68 -14.09 9.90
CA ALA A 149 -7.27 -15.49 9.81
C ALA A 149 -5.80 -15.63 9.37
N TYR A 150 -5.38 -14.84 8.37
CA TYR A 150 -4.00 -14.80 7.91
C TYR A 150 -3.02 -14.37 9.00
N LEU A 151 -3.30 -13.26 9.69
CA LEU A 151 -2.43 -12.71 10.73
C LEU A 151 -2.29 -13.65 11.93
N ARG A 152 -3.36 -14.36 12.32
CA ARG A 152 -3.27 -15.37 13.39
C ARG A 152 -2.23 -16.45 13.09
N GLY A 153 -2.08 -16.85 11.82
CA GLY A 153 -1.06 -17.84 11.43
C GLY A 153 0.38 -17.30 11.37
N ARG A 154 0.58 -15.98 11.48
CA ARG A 154 1.90 -15.33 11.40
C ARG A 154 2.37 -14.74 12.73
N LEU A 155 1.43 -14.37 13.59
CA LEU A 155 1.70 -13.73 14.89
C LEU A 155 1.65 -14.70 16.07
N GLN A 156 1.38 -15.99 15.83
CA GLN A 156 1.53 -17.00 16.87
C GLN A 156 3.02 -17.22 17.20
N PRO A 157 3.36 -17.39 18.49
CA PRO A 157 4.73 -17.63 18.93
C PRO A 157 5.34 -18.92 18.38
#